data_AF-A0A316VCV8-F1
#
_entry.id   AF-A0A316VCV8-F1
#
_cell.length_a   1.000
_cell.length_b   1.000
_cell.length_c   1.000
_cell.angle_alpha   90.00
_cell.angle_beta   90.00
_cell.angle_gamma   90.00
#
_symmetry.space_group_name_H-M   'P 1'
#
loop_
_entity.id
_entity.type
_entity.pdbx_description
1 polymer ?
#
loop_
_entity_poly.entity_id
_entity_poly.type
_entity_poly.pdbx_seq_one_letter_code
_entity_poly.pdbx_strand_id
1 'polypeptide(L)'
;MSAHTTATNIGLPSARLPAQLINRTDLRNSLSAYETLLTASKAYTQALIALGSASSELAVALETCSRLKGGHKVGSGLLAASGVHHMASNSWSILADTFWKDTSIPLMEHHDLYVQACTERTIQHEKAITQKSRLLNEAERRNQKESRSKVGRDLHSFRRALLELQKHVDDLDEEKARYYADVLEGEEECWTFVQEKVITSLRSQLDMFERISNKGMSDPVLEPLLSNIPDPFSAYGPPRNDDQIFSIL
;
A
#
# COMPACT_ATOMS: atom_id res chain seq x y z
N MET A 1 0.41 8.93 14.36
CA MET A 1 0.26 10.40 14.44
C MET A 1 -0.04 10.89 13.04
N SER A 2 -1.32 11.14 12.73
CA SER A 2 -1.79 11.49 11.39
C SER A 2 -1.80 13.01 11.25
N ALA A 3 -0.99 13.55 10.33
CA ALA A 3 -0.92 14.99 10.05
C ALA A 3 -2.04 15.37 9.06
N HIS A 4 -3.25 15.55 9.57
CA HIS A 4 -4.34 16.10 8.75
C HIS A 4 -4.13 17.59 8.58
N THR A 5 -3.57 18.00 7.44
CA THR A 5 -3.48 19.42 7.06
C THR A 5 -4.91 19.92 6.84
N THR A 6 -5.43 20.68 7.80
CA THR A 6 -6.79 21.21 7.77
C THR A 6 -6.89 22.29 6.70
N ALA A 7 -8.00 22.28 5.95
CA ALA A 7 -8.35 23.14 4.81
C ALA A 7 -8.17 24.67 4.99
N THR A 8 -7.91 25.14 6.21
CA THR A 8 -7.88 26.54 6.63
C THR A 8 -6.73 27.37 6.02
N ASN A 9 -5.69 26.74 5.48
CA ASN A 9 -4.48 27.44 4.98
C ASN A 9 -4.50 27.90 3.52
N ILE A 10 -5.53 27.55 2.72
CA ILE A 10 -5.56 27.91 1.28
C ILE A 10 -6.41 29.16 0.99
N GLY A 11 -7.13 29.69 1.99
CA GLY A 11 -7.96 30.89 1.80
C GLY A 11 -9.17 30.69 0.87
N LEU A 12 -9.48 29.44 0.50
CA LEU A 12 -10.73 29.08 -0.19
C LEU A 12 -11.86 28.88 0.83
N PRO A 13 -13.13 29.14 0.44
CA PRO A 13 -14.27 28.79 1.26
C PRO A 13 -14.29 27.28 1.54
N SER A 14 -14.44 26.89 2.81
CA SER A 14 -14.42 25.50 3.25
C SER A 14 -15.44 24.59 2.53
N ALA A 15 -16.50 25.17 1.97
CA ALA A 15 -17.53 24.45 1.22
C ALA A 15 -17.06 23.91 -0.14
N ARG A 16 -15.94 24.40 -0.69
CA ARG A 16 -15.41 23.97 -2.00
C ARG A 16 -14.20 23.03 -1.90
N LEU A 17 -13.66 22.78 -0.71
CA LEU A 17 -12.47 21.95 -0.52
C LEU A 17 -12.83 20.50 -0.19
N PRO A 18 -12.01 19.52 -0.61
CA PRO A 18 -12.19 18.12 -0.23
C PRO A 18 -11.98 17.91 1.28
N ALA A 19 -12.48 16.78 1.79
CA ALA A 19 -12.42 16.44 3.22
C ALA A 19 -10.98 16.37 3.76
N GLN A 20 -10.04 15.93 2.92
CA GLN A 20 -8.62 15.90 3.22
C GLN A 20 -7.83 16.57 2.11
N LEU A 21 -6.93 17.47 2.51
CA LEU A 21 -6.05 18.17 1.59
C LEU A 21 -4.72 17.43 1.49
N ILE A 22 -4.34 17.04 0.28
CA ILE A 22 -3.05 16.44 -0.02
C ILE A 22 -2.17 17.50 -0.71
N ASN A 23 -1.04 17.82 -0.08
CA ASN A 23 -0.10 18.79 -0.63
C ASN A 23 0.96 18.10 -1.52
N ARG A 24 1.78 18.90 -2.21
CA ARG A 24 2.84 18.38 -3.10
C ARG A 24 3.92 17.58 -2.36
N THR A 25 4.21 17.93 -1.10
CA THR A 25 5.13 17.18 -0.25
C THR A 25 4.55 15.82 0.11
N ASP A 26 3.25 15.76 0.39
CA ASP A 26 2.53 14.52 0.71
C ASP A 26 2.53 13.59 -0.50
N LEU A 27 2.22 14.09 -1.70
CA LEU A 27 2.34 13.33 -2.96
C LEU A 27 3.75 12.76 -3.16
N ARG A 28 4.79 13.56 -2.89
CA ARG A 28 6.18 13.09 -3.01
C ARG A 28 6.51 12.01 -1.99
N ASN A 29 6.00 12.14 -0.76
CA ASN A 29 6.16 11.13 0.28
C ASN A 29 5.41 9.85 -0.08
N SER A 30 4.22 9.96 -0.67
CA SER A 30 3.40 8.85 -1.16
C SER A 30 4.16 8.03 -2.20
N LEU A 31 4.69 8.69 -3.24
CA LEU A 31 5.52 8.06 -4.26
C LEU A 31 6.76 7.38 -3.68
N SER A 32 7.50 8.05 -2.79
CA SER A 32 8.69 7.47 -2.16
C SER A 32 8.36 6.26 -1.27
N ALA A 33 7.23 6.30 -0.57
CA ALA A 33 6.74 5.17 0.22
C ALA A 33 6.38 3.97 -0.67
N TYR A 34 5.75 4.22 -1.82
CA TYR A 34 5.45 3.19 -2.81
C TYR A 34 6.74 2.57 -3.37
N GLU A 35 7.72 3.36 -3.79
CA GLU A 35 9.02 2.84 -4.27
C GLU A 35 9.73 1.96 -3.21
N THR A 36 9.64 2.38 -1.94
CA THR A 36 10.18 1.61 -0.81
C THR A 36 9.45 0.27 -0.66
N LEU A 37 8.12 0.27 -0.80
CA LEU A 37 7.31 -0.95 -0.78
C LEU A 37 7.68 -1.91 -1.92
N LEU A 38 7.86 -1.40 -3.15
CA LEU A 38 8.29 -2.22 -4.30
C LEU A 38 9.65 -2.87 -4.03
N THR A 39 10.59 -2.11 -3.49
CA THR A 39 11.93 -2.60 -3.13
C THR A 39 11.85 -3.69 -2.06
N ALA A 40 11.04 -3.46 -1.01
CA ALA A 40 10.82 -4.43 0.05
C ALA A 40 10.14 -5.71 -0.48
N SER A 41 9.13 -5.59 -1.34
CA SER A 41 8.43 -6.73 -1.96
C SER A 41 9.39 -7.60 -2.79
N LYS A 42 10.27 -6.97 -3.57
CA LYS A 42 11.29 -7.67 -4.35
C LYS A 42 12.27 -8.42 -3.46
N ALA A 43 12.80 -7.76 -2.42
CA ALA A 43 13.72 -8.37 -1.47
C ALA A 43 13.06 -9.54 -0.72
N TYR A 44 11.80 -9.38 -0.33
CA TYR A 44 11.02 -10.43 0.31
C TYR A 44 10.83 -11.65 -0.59
N THR A 45 10.50 -11.44 -1.87
CA THR A 45 10.36 -12.53 -2.85
C THR A 45 11.68 -13.29 -3.04
N GLN A 46 12.81 -12.58 -3.10
CA GLN A 46 14.13 -13.21 -3.18
C GLN A 46 14.45 -14.04 -1.92
N ALA A 47 14.08 -13.54 -0.74
CA ALA A 47 14.25 -14.28 0.50
C ALA A 47 13.40 -15.56 0.55
N LEU A 48 12.16 -15.53 0.02
CA LEU A 48 11.31 -16.71 -0.09
C LEU A 48 11.93 -17.79 -1.00
N ILE A 49 12.51 -17.39 -2.13
CA ILE A 49 13.20 -18.31 -3.04
C ILE A 49 14.40 -18.95 -2.34
N ALA A 50 15.22 -18.15 -1.66
CA ALA A 50 16.37 -18.63 -0.90
C ALA A 50 15.95 -19.60 0.23
N LEU A 51 14.85 -19.30 0.92
CA LEU A 51 14.28 -20.17 1.95
C LEU A 51 13.79 -21.50 1.35
N GLY A 52 13.18 -21.46 0.16
CA GLY A 52 12.80 -22.65 -0.59
C GLY A 52 14.00 -23.55 -0.88
N SER A 53 15.10 -22.98 -1.37
CA SER A 53 16.35 -23.72 -1.63
C SER A 53 16.96 -24.30 -0.35
N ALA A 54 17.11 -23.48 0.69
CA ALA A 54 17.65 -23.92 1.97
C ALA A 54 16.81 -25.03 2.63
N SER A 55 15.48 -24.95 2.51
CA SER A 55 14.57 -25.99 3.01
C SER A 55 14.77 -27.32 2.27
N SER A 56 15.03 -27.29 0.97
CA SER A 56 15.33 -28.48 0.18
C SER A 56 16.66 -29.13 0.59
N GLU A 57 17.70 -28.32 0.75
CA GLU A 57 19.02 -28.80 1.19
C GLU A 57 18.96 -29.46 2.57
N LEU A 58 18.24 -28.84 3.51
CA LEU A 58 17.99 -29.41 4.84
C LEU A 58 17.25 -30.74 4.74
N ALA A 59 16.23 -30.83 3.88
CA ALA A 59 15.47 -32.05 3.69
C ALA A 59 16.35 -33.21 3.17
N VAL A 60 17.22 -32.96 2.20
CA VAL A 60 18.18 -33.95 1.67
C VAL A 60 19.18 -34.40 2.74
N ALA A 61 19.67 -33.47 3.57
CA ALA A 61 20.55 -33.80 4.68
C ALA A 61 19.86 -34.71 5.71
N LEU A 62 18.60 -34.41 6.08
CA LEU A 62 17.80 -35.23 6.98
C LEU A 62 17.52 -36.62 6.40
N GLU A 63 17.25 -36.71 5.10
CA GLU A 63 17.07 -37.98 4.41
C GLU A 63 18.34 -38.84 4.50
N THR A 64 19.50 -38.23 4.27
CA THR A 64 20.80 -38.89 4.37
C THR A 64 21.04 -39.41 5.80
N CYS A 65 20.73 -38.59 6.81
CA CYS A 65 20.82 -38.99 8.22
C CYS A 65 19.88 -40.16 8.56
N SER A 66 18.67 -40.21 8.00
CA SER A 66 17.71 -41.29 8.25
C SER A 66 18.18 -42.66 7.74
N ARG A 67 19.04 -42.66 6.70
CA ARG A 67 19.59 -43.87 6.07
C ARG A 67 20.83 -44.42 6.80
N LEU A 68 21.37 -43.69 7.78
CA LEU A 68 22.53 -44.14 8.55
C LEU A 68 22.16 -45.30 9.47
N LYS A 69 23.02 -46.33 9.51
CA LYS A 69 22.82 -47.51 10.38
C LYS A 69 22.66 -47.15 11.86
N GLY A 70 23.34 -46.10 12.32
CA GLY A 70 23.23 -45.60 13.70
C GLY A 70 21.89 -44.93 14.03
N GLY A 71 21.14 -44.50 13.00
CA GLY A 71 19.84 -43.84 13.15
C GLY A 71 18.65 -44.80 13.11
N HIS A 72 18.84 -46.12 13.13
CA HIS A 72 17.78 -47.09 12.80
C HIS A 72 16.50 -46.98 13.66
N LYS A 73 16.56 -46.44 14.89
CA LYS A 73 15.39 -46.21 15.75
C LYS A 73 14.66 -44.89 15.47
N VAL A 74 15.39 -43.89 14.97
CA VAL A 74 14.89 -42.52 14.74
C VAL A 74 14.74 -42.19 13.25
N GLY A 75 15.15 -43.11 12.36
CA GLY A 75 15.18 -42.91 10.91
C GLY A 75 13.82 -42.62 10.32
N SER A 76 12.75 -43.26 10.81
CA SER A 76 11.38 -42.95 10.38
C SER A 76 10.98 -41.51 10.71
N GLY A 77 11.30 -41.02 11.90
CA GLY A 77 11.05 -39.63 12.31
C GLY A 77 11.86 -38.61 11.50
N LEU A 78 13.15 -38.90 11.26
CA LEU A 78 14.02 -38.04 10.44
C LEU A 78 13.55 -38.00 8.98
N LEU A 79 13.09 -39.12 8.44
CA LEU A 79 12.54 -39.21 7.08
C LEU A 79 11.22 -38.46 6.97
N ALA A 80 10.33 -38.59 7.96
CA ALA A 80 9.08 -37.84 7.99
C ALA A 80 9.34 -36.32 8.10
N ALA A 81 10.29 -35.89 8.93
CA ALA A 81 10.70 -34.50 9.03
C ALA A 81 11.28 -33.96 7.70
N SER A 82 12.12 -34.75 7.02
CA SER A 82 12.61 -34.45 5.68
C SER A 82 11.45 -34.22 4.69
N GLY A 83 10.43 -35.08 4.71
CA GLY A 83 9.23 -34.94 3.88
C GLY A 83 8.52 -33.59 4.08
N VAL A 84 8.33 -33.16 5.33
CA VAL A 84 7.74 -31.84 5.65
C VAL A 84 8.59 -30.70 5.09
N HIS A 85 9.92 -30.77 5.21
CA HIS A 85 10.82 -29.75 4.65
C HIS A 85 10.82 -29.70 3.12
N HIS A 86 10.73 -30.84 2.43
CA HIS A 86 10.54 -30.88 0.97
C HIS A 86 9.22 -30.26 0.54
N MET A 87 8.14 -30.55 1.27
CA MET A 87 6.85 -29.94 1.01
C MET A 87 6.87 -28.43 1.25
N ALA A 88 7.49 -27.98 2.35
CA ALA A 88 7.68 -26.57 2.64
C ALA A 88 8.48 -25.89 1.52
N SER A 89 9.59 -26.48 1.08
CA SER A 89 10.40 -25.99 -0.05
C SER A 89 9.57 -25.77 -1.33
N ASN A 90 8.74 -26.74 -1.70
CA ASN A 90 7.84 -26.62 -2.84
C ASN A 90 6.81 -25.51 -2.63
N SER A 91 6.19 -25.46 -1.44
CA SER A 91 5.24 -24.41 -1.06
C SER A 91 5.83 -23.01 -1.13
N TRP A 92 7.07 -22.81 -0.64
CA TRP A 92 7.80 -21.55 -0.72
C TRP A 92 8.08 -21.12 -2.16
N SER A 93 8.44 -22.07 -3.01
CA SER A 93 8.72 -21.83 -4.42
C SER A 93 7.46 -21.39 -5.18
N ILE A 94 6.33 -22.07 -4.93
CA ILE A 94 5.03 -21.69 -5.50
C ILE A 94 4.59 -20.32 -4.97
N LEU A 95 4.69 -20.09 -3.67
CA LEU A 95 4.34 -18.81 -3.06
C LEU A 95 5.16 -17.65 -3.64
N ALA A 96 6.46 -17.85 -3.87
CA ALA A 96 7.31 -16.84 -4.49
C ALA A 96 6.88 -16.52 -5.93
N ASP A 97 6.49 -17.52 -6.72
CA ASP A 97 5.96 -17.33 -8.08
C ASP A 97 4.62 -16.59 -8.07
N THR A 98 3.70 -16.96 -7.15
CA THR A 98 2.44 -16.25 -6.92
C THR A 98 2.67 -14.80 -6.50
N PHE A 99 3.60 -14.54 -5.57
CA PHE A 99 3.96 -13.18 -5.15
C PHE A 99 4.52 -12.35 -6.29
N TRP A 100 5.33 -12.96 -7.13
CA TRP A 100 5.90 -12.28 -8.28
C TRP A 100 4.79 -11.88 -9.28
N LYS A 101 3.93 -12.84 -9.65
CA LYS A 101 2.89 -12.65 -10.67
C LYS A 101 1.70 -11.83 -10.22
N ASP A 102 1.17 -12.11 -9.04
CA ASP A 102 -0.12 -11.58 -8.60
C ASP A 102 0.02 -10.31 -7.75
N THR A 103 1.24 -10.02 -7.26
CA THR A 103 1.52 -8.86 -6.40
C THR A 103 2.59 -7.95 -6.99
N SER A 104 3.79 -8.47 -7.26
CA SER A 104 4.94 -7.61 -7.64
C SER A 104 4.80 -6.98 -9.03
N ILE A 105 4.37 -7.75 -10.03
CA ILE A 105 4.15 -7.21 -11.39
C ILE A 105 3.02 -6.15 -11.37
N PRO A 106 1.81 -6.43 -10.86
CA PRO A 106 0.73 -5.44 -10.84
C PRO A 106 1.07 -4.18 -10.04
N LEU A 107 1.79 -4.29 -8.93
CA LEU A 107 2.22 -3.14 -8.15
C LEU A 107 3.21 -2.26 -8.94
N MET A 108 4.13 -2.87 -9.68
CA MET A 108 5.10 -2.13 -10.49
C MET A 108 4.42 -1.42 -11.67
N GLU A 109 3.55 -2.11 -12.40
CA GLU A 109 2.78 -1.52 -13.50
C GLU A 109 1.87 -0.38 -13.01
N HIS A 110 1.18 -0.58 -11.89
CA HIS A 110 0.35 0.44 -11.29
C HIS A 110 1.16 1.65 -10.83
N HIS A 111 2.33 1.44 -10.23
CA HIS A 111 3.22 2.53 -9.81
C HIS A 111 3.62 3.43 -11.00
N ASP A 112 4.00 2.83 -12.12
CA ASP A 112 4.40 3.57 -13.32
C ASP A 112 3.25 4.41 -13.88
N LEU A 113 2.04 3.81 -13.95
CA LEU A 113 0.82 4.52 -14.35
C LEU A 113 0.48 5.65 -13.38
N TYR A 114 0.64 5.41 -12.08
CA TYR A 114 0.34 6.38 -11.04
C TYR A 114 1.28 7.60 -11.12
N VAL A 115 2.59 7.37 -11.28
CA VAL A 115 3.59 8.44 -11.50
C VAL A 115 3.22 9.29 -12.72
N GLN A 116 2.83 8.64 -13.81
CA GLN A 116 2.40 9.33 -15.03
C GLN A 116 1.13 10.17 -14.77
N ALA A 117 0.12 9.61 -14.11
CA ALA A 117 -1.12 10.29 -13.79
C ALA A 117 -0.90 11.51 -12.87
N CYS A 118 -0.06 11.40 -11.84
CA CYS A 118 0.30 12.52 -10.97
C CYS A 118 0.98 13.66 -11.74
N THR A 119 1.89 13.30 -12.66
CA THR A 119 2.60 14.27 -13.49
C THR A 119 1.65 14.98 -14.45
N GLU A 120 0.80 14.22 -15.13
CA GLU A 120 -0.21 14.76 -16.04
C GLU A 120 -1.19 15.68 -15.33
N ARG A 121 -1.73 15.27 -14.18
CA ARG A 121 -2.67 16.08 -13.37
C ARG A 121 -2.05 17.40 -12.94
N THR A 122 -0.76 17.38 -12.56
CA THR A 122 -0.01 18.59 -12.20
C THR A 122 0.17 19.53 -13.39
N ILE A 123 0.56 19.02 -14.56
CA ILE A 123 0.75 19.81 -15.78
C ILE A 123 -0.58 20.42 -16.24
N GLN A 124 -1.66 19.64 -16.21
CA GLN A 124 -3.00 20.11 -16.59
C GLN A 124 -3.46 21.24 -15.66
N HIS A 125 -3.28 21.08 -14.34
CA HIS A 125 -3.60 22.10 -13.36
C HIS A 125 -2.81 23.40 -13.58
N GLU A 126 -1.49 23.31 -13.78
CA GLU A 126 -0.65 24.48 -14.02
C GLU A 126 -1.06 25.25 -15.28
N LYS A 127 -1.40 24.52 -16.36
CA LYS A 127 -1.93 25.11 -17.60
C LYS A 127 -3.27 25.82 -17.35
N ALA A 128 -4.20 25.17 -16.65
CA ALA A 128 -5.53 25.73 -16.36
C ALA A 128 -5.44 27.00 -15.50
N ILE A 129 -4.64 26.97 -14.43
CA ILE A 129 -4.40 28.14 -13.57
C ILE A 129 -3.73 29.27 -14.35
N THR A 130 -2.72 28.97 -15.17
CA THR A 130 -2.03 29.99 -15.97
C THR A 130 -2.98 30.65 -16.98
N GLN A 131 -3.82 29.86 -17.65
CA GLN A 131 -4.79 30.39 -18.61
C GLN A 131 -5.85 31.26 -17.93
N LYS A 132 -6.46 30.77 -16.85
CA LYS A 132 -7.48 31.52 -16.09
C LYS A 132 -6.90 32.79 -15.45
N SER A 133 -5.67 32.73 -14.92
CA SER A 133 -4.97 33.89 -14.35
C SER A 133 -4.63 34.96 -15.41
N ARG A 134 -4.31 34.55 -16.65
CA ARG A 134 -4.11 35.50 -17.76
C ARG A 134 -5.40 36.25 -18.10
N LEU A 135 -6.53 35.53 -18.19
CA LEU A 135 -7.84 36.15 -18.43
C LEU A 135 -8.22 37.14 -17.32
N LEU A 136 -7.97 36.77 -16.06
CA LEU A 136 -8.17 37.66 -14.91
C LEU A 136 -7.32 38.93 -15.04
N ASN A 137 -6.01 38.80 -15.27
CA ASN A 137 -5.10 39.94 -15.42
C ASN A 137 -5.49 40.86 -16.59
N GLU A 138 -5.96 40.29 -17.70
CA GLU A 138 -6.46 41.07 -18.84
C GLU A 138 -7.75 41.82 -18.49
N ALA A 139 -8.68 41.19 -17.77
CA ALA A 139 -9.90 41.80 -17.27
C ALA A 139 -9.60 42.92 -16.25
N GLU A 140 -8.66 42.70 -15.31
CA GLU A 140 -8.20 43.72 -14.36
C GLU A 140 -7.61 44.93 -15.08
N ARG A 141 -6.77 44.70 -16.09
CA ARG A 141 -6.16 45.78 -16.87
C ARG A 141 -7.20 46.57 -17.67
N ARG A 142 -8.22 45.91 -18.23
CA ARG A 142 -9.37 46.59 -18.88
C ARG A 142 -10.11 47.48 -17.88
N ASN A 143 -10.46 46.90 -16.73
CA ASN A 143 -11.19 47.60 -15.67
C ASN A 143 -10.39 48.78 -15.08
N GLN A 144 -9.07 48.66 -14.92
CA GLN A 144 -8.22 49.76 -14.46
C GLN A 144 -8.14 50.90 -15.48
N LYS A 145 -8.09 50.59 -16.79
CA LYS A 145 -8.06 51.61 -17.84
C LYS A 145 -9.39 52.38 -17.91
N GLU A 146 -10.51 51.67 -17.84
CA GLU A 146 -11.84 52.28 -17.78
C GLU A 146 -12.03 53.11 -16.52
N SER A 147 -11.54 52.64 -15.37
CA SER A 147 -11.55 53.38 -14.10
C SER A 147 -10.74 54.68 -14.13
N ARG A 148 -9.64 54.73 -14.90
CA ARG A 148 -8.78 55.93 -15.05
C ARG A 148 -9.33 56.97 -16.04
N SER A 149 -10.26 56.60 -16.93
CA SER A 149 -10.86 57.54 -17.88
C SER A 149 -11.81 58.50 -17.17
N LYS A 150 -11.62 59.81 -17.37
CA LYS A 150 -12.44 60.87 -16.73
C LYS A 150 -13.80 61.09 -17.40
N VAL A 151 -14.07 60.45 -18.54
CA VAL A 151 -15.29 60.62 -19.32
C VAL A 151 -16.35 59.62 -18.79
N GLY A 152 -17.25 60.11 -17.94
CA GLY A 152 -18.48 59.42 -17.53
C GLY A 152 -18.26 58.10 -16.77
N ARG A 153 -18.08 58.18 -15.44
CA ARG A 153 -18.19 57.01 -14.56
C ARG A 153 -19.64 56.49 -14.57
N ASP A 154 -19.95 55.58 -15.47
CA ASP A 154 -21.21 54.83 -15.40
C ASP A 154 -21.09 53.79 -14.28
N LEU A 155 -21.76 54.04 -13.15
CA LEU A 155 -21.78 53.12 -12.00
C LEU A 155 -22.24 51.71 -12.40
N HIS A 156 -23.09 51.60 -13.42
CA HIS A 156 -23.56 50.32 -13.90
C HIS A 156 -22.44 49.52 -14.62
N SER A 157 -21.60 50.20 -15.41
CA SER A 157 -20.44 49.58 -16.06
C SER A 157 -19.43 49.04 -15.04
N PHE A 158 -19.15 49.81 -13.98
CA PHE A 158 -18.26 49.40 -12.90
C PHE A 158 -18.82 48.20 -12.10
N ARG A 159 -20.13 48.17 -11.83
CA ARG A 159 -20.76 47.02 -11.19
C ARG A 159 -20.65 45.75 -12.06
N ARG A 160 -20.83 45.85 -13.39
CA ARG A 160 -20.63 44.70 -14.28
C ARG A 160 -19.18 44.21 -14.28
N ALA A 161 -18.23 45.14 -14.37
CA ALA A 161 -16.80 44.85 -14.32
C ALA A 161 -16.38 44.10 -13.04
N LEU A 162 -16.92 44.50 -11.88
CA LEU A 162 -16.69 43.80 -10.61
C LEU A 162 -17.32 42.41 -10.58
N LEU A 163 -18.52 42.23 -11.14
CA LEU A 163 -19.15 40.91 -11.25
C LEU A 163 -18.39 39.98 -12.19
N GLU A 164 -17.85 40.49 -13.30
CA GLU A 164 -16.98 39.74 -14.22
C GLU A 164 -15.70 39.30 -13.50
N LEU A 165 -15.07 40.20 -12.74
CA LEU A 165 -13.85 39.89 -11.99
C LEU A 165 -14.11 38.87 -10.88
N GLN A 166 -15.21 39.03 -10.14
CA GLN A 166 -15.64 38.08 -9.11
C GLN A 166 -15.83 36.69 -9.73
N LYS A 167 -16.49 36.60 -10.89
CA LYS A 167 -16.68 35.34 -11.61
C LYS A 167 -15.33 34.70 -11.97
N HIS A 168 -14.36 35.46 -12.48
CA HIS A 168 -13.04 34.91 -12.80
C HIS A 168 -12.27 34.40 -11.58
N VAL A 169 -12.43 35.05 -10.42
CA VAL A 169 -11.87 34.56 -9.15
C VAL A 169 -12.58 33.29 -8.69
N ASP A 170 -13.91 33.25 -8.78
CA ASP A 170 -14.70 32.05 -8.47
C ASP A 170 -14.31 30.87 -9.37
N ASP A 171 -14.12 31.10 -10.68
CA ASP A 171 -13.69 30.08 -11.65
C ASP A 171 -12.26 29.55 -11.35
N LEU A 172 -11.39 30.39 -10.76
CA LEU A 172 -10.04 30.00 -10.31
C LEU A 172 -10.09 29.16 -9.04
N ASP A 173 -10.93 29.54 -8.09
CA ASP A 173 -11.11 28.79 -6.85
C ASP A 173 -11.77 27.44 -7.10
N GLU A 174 -12.74 27.37 -8.02
CA GLU A 174 -13.35 26.12 -8.46
C GLU A 174 -12.32 25.19 -9.13
N GLU A 175 -11.39 25.73 -9.92
CA GLU A 175 -10.32 24.92 -10.53
C GLU A 175 -9.37 24.32 -9.49
N LYS A 176 -8.99 25.11 -8.47
CA LYS A 176 -8.15 24.62 -7.37
C LYS A 176 -8.86 23.56 -6.56
N ALA A 177 -10.13 23.80 -6.21
CA ALA A 177 -10.99 22.86 -5.52
C ALA A 177 -11.04 21.51 -6.26
N ARG A 178 -11.31 21.55 -7.57
CA ARG A 178 -11.34 20.38 -8.43
C ARG A 178 -10.00 19.64 -8.44
N TYR A 179 -8.88 20.35 -8.62
CA TYR A 179 -7.56 19.73 -8.59
C TYR A 179 -7.29 18.98 -7.28
N TYR A 180 -7.60 19.58 -6.12
CA TYR A 180 -7.39 18.92 -4.84
C TYR A 180 -8.32 17.72 -4.64
N ALA A 181 -9.55 17.77 -5.15
CA ALA A 181 -10.46 16.63 -5.14
C ALA A 181 -9.92 15.48 -6.01
N ASP A 182 -9.50 15.77 -7.25
CA ASP A 182 -8.91 14.79 -8.17
C ASP A 182 -7.62 14.18 -7.60
N VAL A 183 -6.80 14.99 -6.90
CA VAL A 183 -5.60 14.51 -6.20
C VAL A 183 -5.96 13.54 -5.07
N LEU A 184 -6.93 13.88 -4.24
CA LEU A 184 -7.39 13.02 -3.15
C LEU A 184 -7.93 11.69 -3.67
N GLU A 185 -8.82 11.74 -4.66
CA GLU A 185 -9.41 10.54 -5.27
C GLU A 185 -8.33 9.61 -5.83
N GLY A 186 -7.36 10.15 -6.58
CA GLY A 186 -6.28 9.33 -7.13
C GLY A 186 -5.33 8.74 -6.08
N GLU A 187 -5.13 9.41 -4.93
CA GLU A 187 -4.38 8.85 -3.81
C GLU A 187 -5.16 7.73 -3.13
N GLU A 188 -6.46 7.92 -2.88
CA GLU A 188 -7.32 6.89 -2.28
C GLU A 188 -7.41 5.63 -3.15
N GLU A 189 -7.58 5.79 -4.47
CA GLU A 189 -7.58 4.70 -5.44
C GLU A 189 -6.25 3.93 -5.42
N CYS A 190 -5.13 4.67 -5.44
CA CYS A 190 -3.79 4.09 -5.42
C CYS A 190 -3.56 3.25 -4.16
N TRP A 191 -3.86 3.79 -2.97
CA TRP A 191 -3.66 3.07 -1.72
C TRP A 191 -4.64 1.91 -1.53
N THR A 192 -5.86 2.01 -2.06
CA THR A 192 -6.83 0.90 -2.09
C THR A 192 -6.30 -0.26 -2.94
N PHE A 193 -5.75 0.03 -4.13
CA PHE A 193 -5.14 -0.98 -4.98
C PHE A 193 -3.94 -1.65 -4.29
N VAL A 194 -3.04 -0.86 -3.70
CA VAL A 194 -1.89 -1.38 -2.95
C VAL A 194 -2.35 -2.30 -1.82
N GLN A 195 -3.34 -1.87 -1.03
CA GLN A 195 -3.91 -2.65 0.05
C GLN A 195 -4.47 -3.99 -0.44
N GLU A 196 -5.23 -4.00 -1.54
CA GLU A 196 -5.80 -5.22 -2.12
C GLU A 196 -4.70 -6.24 -2.47
N LYS A 197 -3.62 -5.79 -3.10
CA LYS A 197 -2.49 -6.66 -3.47
C LYS A 197 -1.74 -7.19 -2.25
N VAL A 198 -1.51 -6.35 -1.25
CA VAL A 198 -0.89 -6.77 0.01
C VAL A 198 -1.77 -7.77 0.78
N ILE A 199 -3.09 -7.58 0.82
CA ILE A 199 -4.01 -8.52 1.46
C ILE A 199 -4.04 -9.86 0.72
N THR A 200 -4.04 -9.84 -0.62
CA THR A 200 -3.99 -11.07 -1.45
C THR A 200 -2.71 -11.86 -1.19
N SER A 201 -1.60 -11.14 -1.18
CA SER A 201 -0.27 -11.62 -0.79
C SER A 201 -0.30 -12.27 0.60
N LEU A 202 -0.79 -11.57 1.63
CA LEU A 202 -0.90 -12.09 2.99
C LEU A 202 -1.80 -13.34 3.07
N ARG A 203 -2.94 -13.33 2.38
CA ARG A 203 -3.86 -14.47 2.34
C ARG A 203 -3.18 -15.73 1.82
N SER A 204 -2.46 -15.63 0.70
CA SER A 204 -1.76 -16.77 0.12
C SER A 204 -0.65 -17.31 1.03
N GLN A 205 0.00 -16.46 1.83
CA GLN A 205 0.95 -16.90 2.86
C GLN A 205 0.27 -17.68 3.98
N LEU A 206 -0.85 -17.17 4.50
CA LEU A 206 -1.60 -17.83 5.57
C LEU A 206 -2.13 -19.19 5.11
N ASP A 207 -2.70 -19.27 3.90
CA ASP A 207 -3.16 -20.52 3.31
C ASP A 207 -2.01 -21.54 3.17
N MET A 208 -0.80 -21.07 2.84
CA MET A 208 0.38 -21.92 2.78
C MET A 208 0.79 -22.44 4.17
N PHE A 209 0.82 -21.57 5.19
CA PHE A 209 1.15 -21.97 6.55
C PHE A 209 0.15 -22.99 7.10
N GLU A 210 -1.13 -22.80 6.84
CA GLU A 210 -2.18 -23.74 7.24
C GLU A 210 -1.98 -25.10 6.56
N ARG A 211 -1.66 -25.12 5.26
CA ARG A 211 -1.38 -26.37 4.52
C ARG A 211 -0.19 -27.13 5.07
N ILE A 212 0.90 -26.43 5.42
CA ILE A 212 2.09 -27.05 6.01
C ILE A 212 1.76 -27.57 7.41
N SER A 213 1.10 -26.76 8.24
CA SER A 213 0.69 -27.12 9.60
C SER A 213 -0.18 -28.37 9.62
N ASN A 214 -1.26 -28.37 8.83
CA ASN A 214 -2.20 -29.50 8.77
C ASN A 214 -1.51 -30.79 8.38
N LYS A 215 -0.56 -30.76 7.44
CA LYS A 215 0.17 -31.96 7.01
C LYS A 215 1.27 -32.39 7.98
N GLY A 216 1.91 -31.45 8.67
CA GLY A 216 2.90 -31.76 9.70
C GLY A 216 2.28 -32.38 10.97
N MET A 217 1.11 -31.88 11.38
CA MET A 217 0.41 -32.34 12.59
C MET A 217 -0.43 -33.60 12.38
N SER A 218 -0.83 -33.92 11.14
CA SER A 218 -1.60 -35.13 10.82
C SER A 218 -0.74 -36.33 10.38
N ASP A 219 0.59 -36.17 10.38
CA ASP A 219 1.49 -37.27 10.05
C ASP A 219 1.59 -38.25 11.24
N PRO A 220 1.29 -39.54 11.04
CA PRO A 220 1.22 -40.52 12.13
C PRO A 220 2.57 -40.84 12.78
N VAL A 221 3.68 -40.49 12.12
CA VAL A 221 5.04 -40.63 12.65
C VAL A 221 5.45 -39.37 13.41
N LEU A 222 5.12 -38.18 12.89
CA LEU A 222 5.52 -36.91 13.50
C LEU A 222 4.63 -36.47 14.66
N GLU A 223 3.32 -36.70 14.60
CA GLU A 223 2.38 -36.31 15.67
C GLU A 223 2.83 -36.78 17.08
N PRO A 224 3.17 -38.06 17.31
CA PRO A 224 3.66 -38.50 18.62
C PRO A 224 5.04 -37.94 18.97
N LEU A 225 5.88 -37.59 17.98
CA LEU A 225 7.19 -36.99 18.23
C LEU A 225 7.07 -35.50 18.61
N LEU A 226 6.20 -34.77 17.94
CA LEU A 226 5.95 -33.35 18.17
C LEU A 226 5.24 -33.10 19.50
N SER A 227 4.27 -33.95 19.87
CA SER A 227 3.57 -33.85 21.17
C SER A 227 4.47 -34.05 22.38
N ASN A 228 5.60 -34.76 22.22
CA ASN A 228 6.61 -34.92 23.27
C ASN A 228 7.51 -33.68 23.43
N ILE A 229 7.47 -32.74 22.48
CA ILE A 229 8.25 -31.51 22.51
C ILE A 229 7.35 -30.38 23.01
N PRO A 230 7.70 -29.67 24.10
CA PRO A 230 6.90 -28.56 24.59
C PRO A 230 6.89 -27.41 23.57
N ASP A 231 5.74 -26.73 23.46
CA ASP A 231 5.59 -25.61 22.54
C ASP A 231 6.57 -24.47 22.90
N PRO A 232 7.48 -24.09 21.99
CA PRO A 232 8.47 -23.04 22.24
C PRO A 232 7.84 -21.66 22.48
N PHE A 233 6.61 -21.42 22.05
CA PHE A 233 5.91 -20.14 22.26
C PHE A 233 5.13 -20.11 23.58
N SER A 234 4.72 -21.26 24.11
CA SER A 234 4.10 -21.38 25.44
C SER A 234 5.11 -21.22 26.59
N ALA A 235 6.40 -21.46 26.36
CA ALA A 235 7.46 -21.36 27.37
C ALA A 235 7.72 -19.94 27.91
N TYR A 236 7.22 -18.90 27.21
CA TYR A 236 7.37 -17.49 27.59
C TYR A 236 6.08 -16.85 28.14
N GLY A 237 5.00 -17.62 28.27
CA GLY A 237 3.78 -17.16 28.91
C GLY A 237 3.93 -17.08 30.44
N PRO A 238 3.15 -16.23 31.14
CA PRO A 238 3.08 -16.30 32.60
C PRO A 238 2.72 -17.73 33.03
N PRO A 239 3.25 -18.24 34.16
CA PRO A 239 3.02 -19.62 34.58
C PRO A 239 1.52 -19.90 34.61
N ARG A 240 1.10 -20.94 33.88
CA ARG A 240 -0.27 -21.44 33.94
C ARG A 240 -0.49 -21.94 35.35
N ASN A 241 -1.31 -21.25 36.13
CA ASN A 241 -1.86 -21.81 37.36
C ASN A 241 -2.87 -22.88 36.93
N ASP A 242 -2.66 -24.12 37.33
CA ASP A 242 -3.49 -25.29 37.01
C ASP A 242 -4.97 -25.17 37.49
N ASP A 243 -5.35 -24.06 38.13
CA ASP A 243 -6.68 -23.82 38.68
C ASP A 243 -7.66 -23.07 37.75
N GLN A 244 -7.28 -22.71 36.52
CA GLN A 244 -8.20 -22.09 35.57
C GLN A 244 -8.74 -23.11 34.55
N ILE A 245 -9.70 -23.90 35.01
CA ILE A 245 -10.66 -24.60 34.15
C ILE A 245 -11.47 -23.53 33.42
N PHE A 246 -11.15 -23.26 32.15
CA PHE A 246 -12.02 -22.46 31.29
C PHE A 246 -13.26 -23.30 30.93
N SER A 247 -14.31 -23.13 31.72
CA SER A 247 -15.68 -23.33 31.25
C SER A 247 -15.99 -22.19 30.28
N ILE A 248 -16.18 -22.49 29.01
CA ILE A 248 -16.81 -21.58 28.06
C ILE A 248 -17.87 -22.40 27.31
N LEU A 249 -19.12 -22.08 27.63
CA LEU A 249 -20.32 -22.31 26.81
C LEU A 249 -20.24 -21.50 25.51
#